data_AF-A0A8S2GAR7-F1
#
_entry.id   AF-A0A8S2GAR7-F1
#
_cell.length_a   1.000
_cell.length_b   1.000
_cell.length_c   1.000
_cell.angle_alpha   90.00
_cell.angle_beta   90.00
_cell.angle_gamma   90.00
#
_symmetry.space_group_name_H-M   'P 1'
#
loop_
_entity.id
_entity.type
_entity.pdbx_description
1 polymer ?
#
loop_
_entity_poly.entity_id
_entity_poly.type
_entity_poly.pdbx_seq_one_letter_code
_entity_poly.pdbx_strand_id
1 'polypeptide(L)'
;MKRLYALIDDADFNDKSRVRPEKYKRLLFCLCFFHSLLLERKKFLQLGWNINYSYNDSDFETSNLIMGNLLRDNANDVTPWKAMKFIISKINYGGH
;
A
#
# COMPACT_ATOMS: atom_id res chain seq x y z
N MET A 1 -9.79 0.97 -7.63
CA MET A 1 -9.96 0.11 -6.43
C MET A 1 -10.29 -1.35 -6.74
N LYS A 2 -11.42 -1.72 -7.37
CA LYS A 2 -11.79 -3.14 -7.64
C LYS A 2 -10.68 -3.93 -8.35
N ARG A 3 -10.02 -3.32 -9.34
CA ARG A 3 -8.87 -3.90 -10.05
C ARG A 3 -7.73 -4.32 -9.11
N LEU A 4 -7.38 -3.49 -8.11
CA LEU A 4 -6.27 -3.78 -7.20
C LEU A 4 -6.59 -4.99 -6.31
N TYR A 5 -7.83 -5.13 -5.85
CA TYR A 5 -8.25 -6.32 -5.11
C TYR A 5 -8.16 -7.59 -5.93
N ALA A 6 -8.42 -7.51 -7.25
CA ALA A 6 -8.30 -8.65 -8.15
C ALA A 6 -6.84 -9.06 -8.44
N LEU A 7 -5.87 -8.20 -8.12
CA LEU A 7 -4.43 -8.52 -8.25
C LEU A 7 -3.89 -9.25 -7.01
N ILE A 8 -4.65 -9.28 -5.91
CA ILE A 8 -4.20 -9.90 -4.67
C ILE A 8 -4.48 -11.40 -4.76
N ASP A 9 -3.43 -12.20 -4.61
CA ASP A 9 -3.55 -13.65 -4.53
C ASP A 9 -4.19 -14.07 -3.19
N ASP A 10 -5.10 -15.05 -3.25
CA ASP A 10 -5.83 -15.52 -2.07
C ASP A 10 -4.90 -16.19 -1.05
N ALA A 11 -3.88 -16.93 -1.50
CA ALA A 11 -2.93 -17.56 -0.59
C ALA A 11 -2.08 -16.50 0.13
N ASP A 12 -1.60 -15.51 -0.61
CA ASP A 12 -0.86 -14.37 -0.06
C ASP A 12 -1.70 -13.54 0.94
N PHE A 13 -2.96 -13.27 0.60
CA PHE A 13 -3.89 -12.59 1.49
C PHE A 13 -4.12 -13.36 2.79
N ASN A 14 -4.32 -14.68 2.68
CA ASN A 14 -4.54 -15.54 3.84
C ASN A 14 -3.28 -15.62 4.72
N ASP A 15 -2.09 -15.67 4.15
CA ASP A 15 -0.83 -15.63 4.91
C ASP A 15 -0.67 -14.30 5.67
N LYS A 16 -0.80 -13.17 4.97
CA LYS A 16 -0.63 -11.84 5.58
C LYS A 16 -1.71 -11.50 6.61
N SER A 17 -2.91 -12.06 6.48
CA SER A 17 -4.00 -11.86 7.44
C SER A 17 -3.99 -12.82 8.63
N ARG A 18 -3.11 -13.83 8.65
CA ARG A 18 -3.08 -14.88 9.69
C ARG A 18 -2.83 -14.38 11.11
N VAL A 19 -1.89 -13.45 11.29
CA VAL A 19 -1.47 -13.00 12.64
C VAL A 19 -2.36 -11.86 13.16
N ARG A 20 -2.67 -10.88 12.31
CA ARG A 20 -3.42 -9.67 12.68
C ARG A 20 -4.45 -9.32 11.59
N PRO A 21 -5.50 -10.12 11.42
CA PRO A 21 -6.42 -10.01 10.28
C PRO A 21 -7.10 -8.65 10.19
N GLU A 22 -7.61 -8.14 11.31
CA GLU A 22 -8.30 -6.84 11.37
C GLU A 22 -7.40 -5.68 10.96
N LYS A 23 -6.14 -5.67 11.43
CA LYS A 23 -5.18 -4.60 11.12
C LYS A 23 -4.75 -4.67 9.66
N TYR A 24 -4.42 -5.87 9.18
CA TYR A 24 -4.02 -6.07 7.79
C TYR A 24 -5.12 -5.66 6.83
N LYS A 25 -6.37 -6.14 7.01
CA LYS A 25 -7.49 -5.81 6.12
C LYS A 25 -7.80 -4.31 6.05
N ARG A 26 -7.78 -3.62 7.21
CA ARG A 26 -7.98 -2.16 7.26
C ARG A 26 -6.88 -1.40 6.54
N LEU A 27 -5.62 -1.78 6.77
CA LEU A 27 -4.47 -1.13 6.14
C LEU A 27 -4.41 -1.42 4.64
N LEU A 28 -4.75 -2.64 4.22
CA LEU A 28 -4.88 -3.02 2.81
C LEU A 28 -5.91 -2.15 2.09
N PHE A 29 -7.08 -1.94 2.70
CA PHE A 29 -8.08 -1.03 2.15
C PHE A 29 -7.53 0.40 1.99
N CYS A 30 -6.87 0.92 3.03
CA CYS A 30 -6.23 2.24 2.97
C CYS A 30 -5.18 2.34 1.86
N LEU A 31 -4.35 1.31 1.69
CA LEU A 31 -3.33 1.25 0.65
C LEU A 31 -3.95 1.20 -0.76
N CYS A 32 -4.97 0.36 -0.96
CA CYS A 32 -5.73 0.28 -2.22
C CYS A 32 -6.39 1.63 -2.56
N PHE A 33 -6.97 2.31 -1.56
CA PHE A 33 -7.58 3.61 -1.73
C PHE A 33 -6.54 4.67 -2.08
N PHE A 34 -5.42 4.71 -1.35
CA PHE A 34 -4.31 5.63 -1.59
C PHE A 34 -3.74 5.47 -3.00
N HIS A 35 -3.39 4.25 -3.42
CA HIS A 35 -2.88 4.00 -4.75
C HIS A 35 -3.91 4.37 -5.85
N SER A 36 -5.18 4.02 -5.64
CA SER A 36 -6.25 4.44 -6.57
C SER A 36 -6.34 5.95 -6.69
N LEU A 37 -6.24 6.68 -5.57
CA LEU A 37 -6.30 8.15 -5.56
C LEU A 37 -5.13 8.78 -6.33
N LEU A 38 -3.92 8.22 -6.20
CA LEU A 38 -2.77 8.69 -6.97
C LEU A 38 -2.97 8.49 -8.49
N LEU A 39 -3.47 7.33 -8.90
CA LEU A 39 -3.77 7.03 -10.30
C LEU A 39 -4.86 7.95 -10.86
N GLU A 40 -5.94 8.19 -10.10
CA GLU A 40 -7.00 9.12 -10.51
C GLU A 40 -6.49 10.57 -10.57
N ARG A 41 -5.63 10.98 -9.63
CA ARG A 41 -5.04 12.31 -9.62
C ARG A 41 -4.18 12.58 -10.86
N LYS A 42 -3.53 11.55 -11.42
CA LYS A 42 -2.77 11.64 -12.68
C LYS A 42 -3.65 12.08 -13.87
N LYS A 43 -4.95 11.80 -13.85
CA LYS A 43 -5.88 12.19 -14.93
C LYS A 43 -6.09 13.70 -15.04
N PHE A 44 -5.75 14.45 -13.99
CA PHE A 44 -5.87 15.92 -13.97
C PHE A 44 -4.65 16.65 -14.54
N LEU A 45 -3.68 15.93 -15.12
CA LEU A 45 -2.48 16.50 -15.74
C LEU A 45 -1.79 17.50 -14.78
N GLN A 46 -1.51 18.71 -15.26
CA GLN A 46 -0.83 19.77 -14.52
C GLN A 46 -1.60 20.26 -13.28
N LEU A 47 -2.92 20.08 -13.23
CA LEU A 47 -3.72 20.38 -12.03
C LEU A 47 -3.59 19.29 -10.96
N GLY A 48 -3.29 18.05 -11.38
CA GLY A 48 -3.01 16.93 -10.50
C GLY A 48 -1.59 16.99 -9.93
N TRP A 49 -0.61 17.06 -10.84
CA TRP A 49 0.82 17.06 -10.52
C TRP A 49 1.60 17.99 -11.43
N ASN A 50 2.55 18.73 -10.87
CA ASN A 50 3.49 19.51 -11.68
C ASN A 50 4.39 18.60 -12.55
N ILE A 51 4.65 17.36 -12.09
CA ILE A 51 5.43 16.34 -12.79
C ILE A 51 4.61 15.04 -12.82
N ASN A 52 4.49 14.43 -13.99
CA ASN A 52 3.73 13.19 -14.15
C ASN A 52 4.53 11.98 -13.64
N TYR A 53 4.27 11.59 -12.39
CA TYR A 53 4.81 10.38 -11.81
C TYR A 53 4.21 9.10 -12.44
N SER A 54 5.05 8.08 -12.60
CA SER A 54 4.69 6.81 -13.24
C SER A 54 4.45 5.70 -12.21
N TYR A 55 3.57 5.99 -11.25
CA TYR A 55 3.09 4.99 -10.30
C TYR A 55 2.47 3.80 -11.04
N ASN A 56 2.85 2.59 -10.62
CA ASN A 56 2.47 1.34 -11.26
C ASN A 56 2.10 0.28 -10.20
N ASP A 57 1.67 -0.89 -10.67
CA ASP A 57 1.19 -1.97 -9.80
C ASP A 57 2.28 -2.52 -8.88
N SER A 58 3.55 -2.51 -9.30
CA SER A 58 4.67 -2.97 -8.47
C SER A 58 4.89 -2.09 -7.24
N ASP A 59 4.58 -0.78 -7.32
CA ASP A 59 4.64 0.12 -6.16
C ASP A 59 3.60 -0.29 -5.10
N PHE A 60 2.42 -0.73 -5.57
CA PHE A 60 1.36 -1.25 -4.71
C PHE A 60 1.74 -2.60 -4.10
N GLU A 61 2.20 -3.55 -4.92
CA GLU A 61 2.61 -4.89 -4.49
C GLU A 61 3.74 -4.83 -3.45
N THR A 62 4.78 -4.04 -3.73
CA THR A 62 5.91 -3.84 -2.82
C THR A 62 5.45 -3.22 -1.50
N SER A 63 4.53 -2.25 -1.56
CA SER A 63 3.97 -1.63 -0.36
C SER A 63 3.12 -2.61 0.47
N ASN A 64 2.34 -3.48 -0.19
CA ASN A 64 1.56 -4.52 0.48
C ASN A 64 2.47 -5.58 1.13
N LEU A 65 3.54 -5.98 0.45
CA LEU A 65 4.56 -6.90 0.97
C LEU A 65 5.22 -6.34 2.24
N ILE A 66 5.75 -5.11 2.18
CA ILE A 66 6.41 -4.46 3.30
C ILE A 66 5.44 -4.29 4.48
N MET A 67 4.21 -3.86 4.20
CA MET A 67 3.16 -3.74 5.21
C MET A 67 2.87 -5.07 5.92
N GLY A 68 2.74 -6.16 5.16
CA GLY A 68 2.54 -7.51 5.71
C GLY A 68 3.69 -7.96 6.61
N ASN A 69 4.94 -7.80 6.13
CA ASN A 69 6.14 -8.15 6.91
C ASN A 69 6.24 -7.34 8.21
N LEU A 70 6.02 -6.03 8.16
CA LEU A 70 6.04 -5.17 9.35
C LEU A 70 4.97 -5.55 10.38
N LEU A 71 3.79 -5.99 9.95
CA LEU A 71 2.74 -6.44 10.86
C LEU A 71 3.03 -7.82 11.47
N ARG A 72 3.71 -8.69 10.72
CA ARG A 72 4.12 -10.02 11.16
C ARG A 72 5.28 -9.97 12.16
N ASP A 73 6.33 -9.22 11.82
CA ASP A 73 7.60 -9.26 12.55
C ASP A 73 7.57 -8.41 13.83
N ASN A 74 6.60 -7.50 13.94
CA ASN A 74 6.42 -6.72 15.16
C ASN A 74 5.83 -7.61 16.27
N ALA A 75 6.56 -7.79 17.36
CA ALA A 75 6.11 -8.57 18.51
C ALA A 75 4.98 -7.89 19.30
N ASN A 76 4.95 -6.55 19.30
CA ASN A 76 3.97 -5.77 20.04
C ASN A 76 2.68 -5.62 19.23
N ASP A 77 1.53 -5.53 19.91
CA ASP A 77 0.25 -5.25 19.25
C ASP A 77 0.09 -3.78 18.81
N VAL A 78 1.17 -3.00 18.83
CA VAL A 78 1.19 -1.63 18.34
C VAL A 78 1.56 -1.63 16.86
N THR A 79 0.70 -1.06 15.99
CA THR A 79 1.02 -0.92 14.56
C THR A 79 2.28 -0.06 14.37
N PRO A 80 3.31 -0.50 13.61
CA PRO A 80 4.54 0.25 13.40
C PRO A 80 4.34 1.39 12.38
N TRP A 81 3.43 2.31 12.70
CA TRP A 81 2.91 3.32 11.78
C TRP A 81 3.98 4.28 11.25
N LYS A 82 4.91 4.72 12.11
CA LYS A 82 6.00 5.62 11.71
C LYS A 82 6.89 5.00 10.64
N ALA A 83 7.32 3.75 10.85
CA ALA A 83 8.15 3.01 9.90
C ALA A 83 7.40 2.74 8.59
N MET A 84 6.16 2.25 8.70
CA MET A 84 5.30 1.95 7.55
C MET A 84 5.04 3.20 6.70
N LYS A 85 4.69 4.32 7.33
CA LYS A 85 4.48 5.60 6.64
C LYS A 85 5.77 6.08 5.97
N PHE A 86 6.91 6.00 6.65
CA PHE A 86 8.18 6.42 6.07
C PHE A 86 8.52 5.60 4.82
N ILE A 87 8.46 4.27 4.91
CA ILE A 87 8.82 3.40 3.79
C ILE A 87 7.85 3.59 2.62
N ILE A 88 6.53 3.53 2.86
CA ILE A 88 5.55 3.67 1.78
C ILE A 88 5.62 5.07 1.15
N SER A 89 5.62 6.14 1.96
CA SER A 89 5.53 7.51 1.39
C SER A 89 6.85 8.07 0.86
N LYS A 90 7.98 7.77 1.50
CA LYS A 90 9.28 8.35 1.12
C LYS A 90 10.07 7.44 0.21
N ILE A 91 10.03 6.13 0.44
CA ILE A 91 10.83 5.17 -0.33
C ILE A 91 10.05 4.71 -1.56
N ASN A 92 8.85 4.16 -1.39
CA ASN A 92 8.11 3.59 -2.53
C ASN A 92 7.46 4.69 -3.41
N TYR A 93 6.70 5.61 -2.82
CA TYR A 93 5.96 6.63 -3.57
C TYR A 93 6.65 8.00 -3.65
N GLY A 94 7.80 8.16 -2.98
CA GLY A 94 8.46 9.45 -2.80
C GLY A 94 9.63 9.73 -3.74
N GLY A 95 10.16 8.72 -4.42
CA GLY A 95 11.34 8.81 -5.28
C GLY A 95 11.08 9.17 -6.74
N HIS A 96 9.82 9.48 -7.10
CA HIS A 96 9.46 9.88 -8.46
C HIS A 96 9.61 11.37 -8.68
#